data_AF-A0A3C1PR18-F1
#
_entry.id   AF-A0A3C1PR18-F1
#
_cell.length_a   1.000
_cell.length_b   1.000
_cell.length_c   1.000
_cell.angle_alpha   90.00
_cell.angle_beta   90.00
_cell.angle_gamma   90.00
#
_symmetry.space_group_name_H-M   'P 1'
#
loop_
_entity.id
_entity.type
_entity.pdbx_description
1 polymer ?
#
loop_
_entity_poly.entity_id
_entity_poly.type
_entity_poly.pdbx_seq_one_letter_code
_entity_poly.pdbx_strand_id
1 'polypeptide(L)'
;KSIIACRSTAKGGKISTIVPTLPEGSAVTLHRSNTDYVVTEHGSVRLTGLTIKERTEALISIAHPDFRNELREKAMKMGYL
;
A
#
# COMPACT_ATOMS: atom_id res chain seq x y z
N LYS A 1 8.87 -17.31 -2.51
CA LYS A 1 8.68 -15.96 -1.96
C LYS A 1 8.34 -15.04 -3.11
N SER A 2 7.25 -14.28 -3.01
CA SER A 2 6.80 -13.36 -4.06
C SER A 2 7.20 -11.93 -3.67
N ILE A 3 7.79 -11.17 -4.59
CA ILE A 3 8.25 -9.81 -4.35
C ILE A 3 7.62 -8.91 -5.40
N ILE A 4 6.87 -7.92 -4.94
CA ILE A 4 6.28 -6.88 -5.79
C ILE A 4 7.05 -5.60 -5.55
N ALA A 5 7.74 -5.12 -6.57
CA ALA A 5 8.42 -3.84 -6.54
C ALA A 5 7.61 -2.81 -7.32
N CYS A 6 7.28 -1.69 -6.67
CA CYS A 6 6.66 -0.55 -7.31
C CYS A 6 7.30 0.74 -6.82
N ARG A 7 7.20 1.80 -7.63
CA ARG A 7 7.55 3.14 -7.15
C ARG A 7 6.49 3.57 -6.13
N SER A 8 6.86 4.36 -5.13
CA SER A 8 5.91 4.90 -4.16
C SER A 8 5.02 5.98 -4.76
N THR A 9 5.48 6.63 -5.85
CA THR A 9 4.73 7.68 -6.57
C THR A 9 4.65 7.44 -8.09
N ALA A 10 3.66 8.08 -8.70
CA ALA A 10 3.37 8.13 -10.12
C ALA A 10 3.18 9.59 -10.60
N LYS A 11 3.16 9.79 -11.94
CA LYS A 11 3.04 11.11 -12.60
C LYS A 11 4.02 12.17 -12.06
N GLY A 12 5.29 11.78 -11.86
CA GLY A 12 6.34 12.68 -11.39
C GLY A 12 6.16 13.14 -9.95
N GLY A 13 5.71 12.25 -9.05
CA GLY A 13 5.55 12.56 -7.62
C GLY A 13 4.16 13.07 -7.24
N LYS A 14 3.27 13.30 -8.20
CA LYS A 14 1.95 13.92 -7.94
C LYS A 14 0.90 12.96 -7.39
N ILE A 15 1.08 11.65 -7.54
CA ILE A 15 0.10 10.64 -7.15
C ILE A 15 0.80 9.51 -6.41
N SER A 16 0.26 9.07 -5.28
CA SER A 16 0.74 7.87 -4.58
C SER A 16 0.36 6.59 -5.33
N THR A 17 1.29 5.65 -5.45
CA THR A 17 1.00 4.31 -5.98
C THR A 17 0.32 3.42 -4.94
N ILE A 18 0.57 3.68 -3.64
CA ILE A 18 -0.16 3.03 -2.55
C ILE A 18 -1.44 3.83 -2.33
N VAL A 19 -2.58 3.17 -2.52
CA VAL A 19 -3.91 3.75 -2.42
C VAL A 19 -4.77 2.96 -1.44
N PRO A 20 -5.72 3.60 -0.72
CA PRO A 20 -6.58 2.90 0.23
C PRO A 20 -7.60 2.00 -0.48
N THR A 21 -8.04 2.40 -1.67
CA THR A 21 -8.94 1.63 -2.54
C THR A 21 -8.48 1.79 -3.98
N LEU A 22 -8.51 0.71 -4.75
CA LEU A 22 -8.24 0.75 -6.18
C LEU A 22 -9.34 1.56 -6.90
N PRO A 23 -9.00 2.33 -7.95
CA PRO A 23 -10.01 3.01 -8.76
C PRO A 23 -11.06 2.04 -9.30
N GLU A 24 -12.29 2.51 -9.44
CA GLU A 24 -13.37 1.70 -9.99
C GLU A 24 -13.00 1.16 -11.38
N GLY A 25 -13.32 -0.11 -11.63
CA GLY A 25 -12.95 -0.80 -12.88
C GLY A 25 -11.50 -1.28 -12.95
N SER A 26 -10.68 -1.11 -11.90
CA SER A 26 -9.32 -1.64 -11.87
C SER A 26 -9.30 -3.17 -11.84
N ALA A 27 -8.59 -3.79 -12.78
CA ALA A 27 -8.35 -5.22 -12.77
C ALA A 27 -7.36 -5.60 -11.65
N VAL A 28 -7.75 -6.51 -10.76
CA VAL A 28 -6.87 -7.04 -9.71
C VAL A 28 -6.03 -8.17 -10.29
N THR A 29 -4.74 -7.89 -10.53
CA THR A 29 -3.80 -8.88 -11.09
C THR A 29 -3.31 -9.87 -10.04
N LEU A 30 -3.13 -9.42 -8.79
CA LEU A 30 -2.70 -10.26 -7.68
C LEU A 30 -3.61 -10.09 -6.47
N HIS A 31 -4.18 -11.21 -6.02
CA HIS A 31 -5.05 -11.22 -4.85
C HIS A 31 -4.28 -11.00 -3.54
N ARG A 32 -4.94 -10.38 -2.55
CA ARG A 32 -4.36 -10.04 -1.24
C ARG A 32 -3.70 -11.23 -0.52
N SER A 33 -4.28 -12.44 -0.67
CA SER A 33 -3.79 -13.67 -0.04
C SER A 33 -2.47 -14.17 -0.63
N ASN A 34 -2.17 -13.80 -1.88
CA ASN A 34 -0.98 -14.25 -2.60
C ASN A 34 0.17 -13.22 -2.53
N THR A 35 -0.07 -12.08 -1.86
CA THR A 35 0.93 -11.01 -1.71
C THR A 35 1.83 -11.32 -0.52
N ASP A 36 3.14 -11.48 -0.77
CA ASP A 36 4.15 -11.77 0.25
C ASP A 36 4.97 -10.51 0.59
N TYR A 37 5.86 -10.04 -0.29
CA TYR A 37 6.62 -8.80 -0.08
C TYR A 37 6.16 -7.67 -1.01
N VAL A 38 6.10 -6.46 -0.46
CA VAL A 38 5.94 -5.21 -1.22
C VAL A 38 7.13 -4.31 -0.94
N VAL A 39 7.72 -3.77 -2.00
CA VAL A 39 8.95 -2.98 -1.96
C VAL A 39 8.74 -1.66 -2.71
N THR A 40 9.17 -0.57 -2.08
CA THR A 40 9.27 0.77 -2.67
C THR A 40 10.65 1.36 -2.37
N GLU A 41 10.93 2.55 -2.88
CA GLU A 41 12.14 3.32 -2.56
C GLU A 41 12.27 3.68 -1.07
N HIS A 42 11.20 3.59 -0.29
CA HIS A 42 11.21 3.90 1.15
C HIS A 42 11.38 2.68 2.05
N GLY A 43 11.39 1.47 1.48
CA GLY A 43 11.63 0.24 2.22
C GLY A 43 10.88 -0.96 1.67
N SER A 44 10.88 -2.03 2.45
CA SER A 44 10.18 -3.27 2.11
C SER A 44 9.40 -3.77 3.32
N VAL A 45 8.22 -4.33 3.07
CA VAL A 45 7.38 -4.96 4.09
C VAL A 45 6.90 -6.31 3.61
N ARG A 46 6.75 -7.22 4.58
CA ARG A 46 6.14 -8.53 4.36
C ARG A 46 4.70 -8.49 4.86
N LEU A 47 3.75 -8.87 4.01
CA LEU A 47 2.31 -8.80 4.30
C LEU A 47 1.70 -10.17 4.62
N THR A 48 2.41 -11.27 4.38
CA THR A 48 1.93 -12.61 4.72
C THR A 48 1.79 -12.79 6.23
N GLY A 49 0.62 -13.24 6.67
CA GLY A 49 0.32 -13.48 8.09
C GLY A 49 -0.11 -12.25 8.88
N LEU A 50 -0.09 -11.06 8.27
CA LEU A 50 -0.52 -9.83 8.91
C LEU A 50 -2.05 -9.66 8.85
N THR A 51 -2.62 -9.12 9.92
CA THR A 51 -4.02 -8.66 9.97
C THR A 51 -4.26 -7.45 9.07
N ILE A 52 -5.53 -7.10 8.81
CA ILE A 52 -5.86 -5.93 7.97
C ILE A 52 -5.23 -4.65 8.52
N LYS A 53 -5.26 -4.46 9.85
CA LYS A 53 -4.69 -3.29 10.52
C LYS A 53 -3.17 -3.22 10.33
N GLU A 54 -2.48 -4.31 10.64
CA GLU A 54 -1.01 -4.40 10.48
C GLU A 54 -0.58 -4.24 9.02
N ARG A 55 -1.34 -4.81 8.07
CA ARG A 55 -1.07 -4.64 6.63
C ARG A 55 -1.20 -3.18 6.21
N THR A 56 -2.21 -2.49 6.75
CA THR A 56 -2.45 -1.08 6.45
C THR A 56 -1.31 -0.22 6.98
N GLU A 57 -0.88 -0.42 8.23
CA GLU A 57 0.27 0.29 8.80
C GLU A 57 1.57 -0.03 8.05
N ALA A 58 1.80 -1.30 7.72
CA ALA A 58 2.96 -1.72 6.95
C ALA A 58 3.01 -1.05 5.56
N LEU A 59 1.90 -1.03 4.83
CA LEU A 59 1.82 -0.38 3.51
C LEU A 59 2.00 1.14 3.61
N ILE A 60 1.43 1.79 4.63
CA ILE A 60 1.64 3.24 4.85
C ILE A 60 3.11 3.54 5.17
N SER A 61 3.80 2.65 5.91
CA SER A 61 5.21 2.84 6.28
C SER A 61 6.16 2.88 5.08
N ILE A 62 5.83 2.20 3.98
CA ILE A 62 6.61 2.20 2.74
C ILE A 62 6.05 3.16 1.67
N ALA A 63 4.99 3.92 1.98
CA ALA A 63 4.49 4.97 1.09
C ALA A 63 5.40 6.20 1.13
N HIS A 64 5.27 7.07 0.12
CA HIS A 64 5.96 8.35 0.08
C HIS A 64 5.58 9.22 1.29
N PRO A 65 6.53 9.86 1.98
CA PRO A 65 6.28 10.64 3.20
C PRO A 65 5.12 11.64 3.08
N ASP A 66 5.03 12.35 1.95
CA ASP A 66 4.00 13.36 1.70
C ASP A 66 2.56 12.82 1.74
N PHE A 67 2.36 11.54 1.37
CA PHE A 67 1.03 10.93 1.31
C PHE A 67 0.68 10.10 2.56
N ARG A 68 1.61 9.88 3.50
CA ARG A 68 1.38 8.98 4.65
C ARG A 68 0.24 9.45 5.55
N ASN A 69 0.18 10.76 5.82
CA ASN A 69 -0.86 11.34 6.67
C ASN A 69 -2.24 11.19 6.03
N GLU A 70 -2.36 11.52 4.74
CA GLU A 70 -3.60 11.36 3.98
C GLU A 70 -4.06 9.90 3.93
N LEU A 71 -3.14 8.96 3.71
CA LEU A 71 -3.44 7.52 3.71
C LEU A 71 -3.91 7.04 5.08
N ARG A 72 -3.30 7.54 6.17
CA ARG A 72 -3.69 7.17 7.54
C ARG A 72 -5.09 7.69 7.87
N GLU A 73 -5.41 8.93 7.52
CA GLU A 73 -6.75 9.48 7.70
C GLU A 73 -7.82 8.71 6.91
N LYS A 74 -7.54 8.40 5.64
CA LYS A 74 -8.46 7.61 4.81
C LYS A 74 -8.67 6.21 5.38
N ALA A 75 -7.61 5.55 5.84
CA ALA A 75 -7.69 4.24 6.47
C ALA A 75 -8.53 4.26 7.76
N MET A 76 -8.42 5.30 8.61
CA MET A 76 -9.28 5.48 9.78
C MET A 76 -10.75 5.66 9.40
N LYS A 77 -11.04 6.51 8.40
CA LYS A 77 -12.41 6.71 7.90
C LYS A 77 -13.05 5.42 7.37
N MET A 78 -12.24 4.51 6.83
CA MET A 78 -12.68 3.20 6.33
C MET A 78 -12.74 2.11 7.41
N GLY A 79 -12.30 2.40 8.65
CA GLY A 79 -12.26 1.43 9.75
C GLY A 79 -11.14 0.40 9.64
N TYR A 80 -10.08 0.68 8.87
CA TYR A 80 -8.90 -0.20 8.75
C TYR A 80 -7.83 0.07 9.82
N LEU A 81 -7.91 1.21 10.50
CA LEU A 81 -7.06 1.63 11.63
C LEU A 81 -7.91 2.00 12.83
#